data_AF-A0A2K8SCP2-F1
#
_entry.id   AF-A0A2K8SCP2-F1
#
_cell.length_a   1.000
_cell.length_b   1.000
_cell.length_c   1.000
_cell.angle_alpha   90.00
_cell.angle_beta   90.00
_cell.angle_gamma   90.00
#
_symmetry.space_group_name_H-M   'P 1'
#
loop_
_entity.id
_entity.type
_entity.pdbx_description
1 polymer ?
#
loop_
_entity_poly.entity_id
_entity_poly.type
_entity_poly.pdbx_seq_one_letter_code
_entity_poly.pdbx_strand_id
1 'polypeptide(L)' 'MSQNQIIGLSIFLIGLLIMAIFGGLIFYFRNKNKNNSIFVAKNQESQTIWEFTKKNFPVFITLFGLIMSITGAIMMF' A
#
# COMPACT_ATOMS: atom_id res chain seq x y z
N MET A 1 -14.44 26.03 4.57
CA MET A 1 -14.11 24.70 5.13
C MET A 1 -13.84 24.85 6.61
N SER A 2 -14.40 23.98 7.45
CA SER A 2 -14.02 23.89 8.87
C SER A 2 -12.60 23.33 9.01
N GLN A 3 -11.96 23.54 10.16
CA GLN A 3 -10.63 23.00 10.43
C GLN A 3 -10.57 21.48 10.24
N ASN A 4 -11.64 20.77 10.63
CA ASN A 4 -11.76 19.32 10.45
C ASN A 4 -11.78 18.91 8.98
N GLN A 5 -12.43 19.70 8.11
CA GLN A 5 -12.46 19.45 6.67
C GLN A 5 -11.09 19.64 6.03
N ILE A 6 -10.30 20.62 6.49
CA ILE A 6 -8.93 20.86 5.99
C ILE A 6 -8.00 19.71 6.41
N ILE A 7 -8.11 19.25 7.66
CA ILE A 7 -7.35 18.11 8.17
C ILE A 7 -7.76 16.84 7.42
N GLY A 8 -9.05 16.60 7.24
CA GLY A 8 -9.58 15.48 6.48
C GLY A 8 -9.07 15.45 5.03
N LEU A 9 -9.03 16.60 4.36
CA LEU A 9 -8.46 16.74 3.01
C LEU A 9 -6.98 16.41 2.95
N SER A 10 -6.22 16.89 3.94
CA SER A 10 -4.79 16.61 4.01
C SER A 10 -4.54 15.11 4.17
N ILE A 11 -5.26 14.46 5.10
CA ILE A 11 -5.16 13.02 5.36
C ILE A 11 -5.60 12.21 4.13
N PHE A 12 -6.71 12.62 3.48
CA PHE A 12 -7.24 11.95 2.29
C PHE A 12 -6.22 11.93 1.15
N LEU A 13 -5.65 13.10 0.85
CA LEU A 13 -4.67 13.26 -0.23
C LEU A 13 -3.39 12.48 0.07
N ILE A 14 -2.88 12.53 1.30
CA ILE A 14 -1.70 11.76 1.71
C ILE A 14 -1.96 10.25 1.57
N GLY A 15 -3.12 9.77 2.03
CA GLY A 15 -3.51 8.36 1.89
C GLY A 15 -3.55 7.90 0.44
N LEU A 16 -4.11 8.72 -0.46
CA LEU A 16 -4.16 8.41 -1.89
C LEU A 16 -2.76 8.40 -2.51
N LEU A 17 -1.90 9.32 -2.12
CA LEU A 17 -0.54 9.43 -2.63
C LEU A 17 0.29 8.20 -2.22
N ILE A 18 0.19 7.77 -0.97
CA ILE A 18 0.80 6.54 -0.47
C ILE A 18 0.26 5.32 -1.24
N MET A 19 -1.06 5.21 -1.37
CA MET A 19 -1.70 4.10 -2.08
C MET A 19 -1.26 4.02 -3.55
N ALA A 20 -1.17 5.16 -4.24
CA ALA A 20 -0.73 5.23 -5.63
C ALA A 20 0.74 4.82 -5.80
N ILE A 21 1.65 5.33 -4.95
CA ILE A 21 3.07 4.99 -5.01
C ILE A 21 3.28 3.50 -4.73
N PHE A 22 2.77 3.00 -3.61
CA PHE A 22 3.04 1.62 -3.19
C PHE A 22 2.23 0.60 -4.00
N GLY A 23 0.99 0.94 -4.39
CA GLY A 23 0.19 0.13 -5.30
C GLY A 23 0.82 0.02 -6.68
N GLY A 24 1.32 1.12 -7.23
CA GLY A 24 2.06 1.13 -8.49
C GLY A 24 3.37 0.33 -8.41
N LEU A 25 4.10 0.44 -7.30
CA LEU A 25 5.32 -0.31 -7.05
C LEU A 25 5.06 -1.83 -6.96
N ILE A 26 3.98 -2.26 -6.31
CA ILE A 26 3.54 -3.67 -6.30
C ILE A 26 3.22 -4.14 -7.72
N PHE A 27 2.46 -3.34 -8.47
CA PHE A 27 2.08 -3.69 -9.84
C PHE A 27 3.31 -3.83 -10.74
N TYR A 28 4.28 -2.90 -10.64
CA TYR A 28 5.54 -2.94 -11.36
C TYR A 28 6.36 -4.20 -11.03
N PHE A 29 6.54 -4.53 -9.75
CA PHE A 29 7.28 -5.72 -9.34
C PHE A 29 6.59 -7.02 -9.75
N ARG A 30 5.25 -7.10 -9.65
CA ARG A 30 4.48 -8.27 -10.10
C ARG A 30 4.56 -8.44 -11.62
N ASN A 31 4.50 -7.35 -12.39
CA ASN A 31 4.58 -7.40 -13.85
C ASN A 31 5.98 -7.84 -14.32
N LYS A 32 7.05 -7.36 -13.67
CA LYS A 32 8.43 -7.76 -13.98
C LYS A 32 8.72 -9.24 -13.68
N ASN A 33 8.10 -9.79 -12.63
CA ASN A 33 8.30 -11.20 -12.25
C ASN A 33 7.52 -12.22 -13.09
N LYS A 34 6.60 -11.79 -13.97
CA LYS A 34 5.84 -12.70 -14.83
C LYS A 34 6.71 -13.47 -15.84
N ASN A 35 7.90 -12.95 -16.17
CA ASN A 35 8.84 -13.59 -17.11
C ASN A 35 9.83 -14.57 -16.47
N ASN A 36 9.88 -14.68 -15.13
CA ASN A 36 10.79 -15.59 -14.42
C ASN A 36 9.98 -16.59 -13.58
N SER A 37 9.36 -17.56 -14.25
CA SER A 37 8.55 -18.64 -13.64
C SER A 37 9.32 -19.50 -12.64
N ILE A 38 10.66 -19.52 -12.69
CA ILE A 38 11.51 -20.34 -11.82
C ILE A 38 11.68 -19.71 -10.42
N PHE A 39 11.52 -18.39 -10.26
CA PHE A 39 11.73 -17.71 -8.97
C PHE A 39 10.50 -17.73 -8.06
N VAL A 40 9.30 -17.93 -8.61
CA VAL A 40 8.04 -17.93 -7.85
C VAL A 40 7.91 -19.19 -6.99
N ALA A 41 8.39 -20.35 -7.45
CA ALA A 41 8.34 -21.60 -6.70
C ALA A 41 9.26 -21.60 -5.46
N LYS A 42 10.40 -20.91 -5.51
CA LYS A 42 11.37 -20.88 -4.40
C LYS A 42 11.04 -19.85 -3.31
N ASN A 43 10.09 -18.96 -3.57
CA ASN A 43 9.77 -17.81 -2.72
C ASN A 43 8.44 -18.00 -1.95
N GLN A 44 7.84 -19.20 -2.02
CA GLN A 44 6.58 -19.54 -1.35
C GLN A 44 6.75 -19.89 0.13
N GLU A 45 7.95 -20.28 0.56
CA GLU A 45 8.25 -20.50 1.96
C GLU A 45 9.12 -19.34 2.46
N SER A 46 8.49 -18.23 2.86
CA SER A 46 9.19 -17.27 3.72
C SER A 46 9.56 -18.04 5.00
N GLN A 47 10.84 -18.34 5.17
CA GLN A 47 11.31 -19.24 6.24
C GLN A 47 11.15 -18.60 7.62
N THR A 48 10.95 -17.28 7.67
CA THR A 48 10.74 -16.52 8.91
C THR A 48 9.63 -15.47 8.75
N ILE A 49 9.00 -15.13 9.88
CA ILE A 49 7.98 -14.05 9.98
C ILE A 49 8.55 -12.72 9.46
N TRP A 50 9.83 -12.43 9.73
CA TRP A 50 10.49 -11.21 9.29
C TRP A 50 10.59 -11.10 7.77
N GLU A 51 10.89 -12.20 7.07
CA GLU A 51 10.92 -12.23 5.61
C GLU A 51 9.54 -12.07 5.00
N PHE A 52 8.52 -12.69 5.58
CA PHE A 52 7.14 -12.51 5.17
C PHE A 52 6.71 -11.05 5.28
N THR A 53 6.98 -10.40 6.42
CA THR A 53 6.64 -8.99 6.63
C THR A 53 7.35 -8.09 5.64
N LYS A 54 8.67 -8.27 5.43
CA LYS A 54 9.42 -7.48 4.44
C LYS A 54 8.86 -7.62 3.02
N LYS A 55 8.52 -8.84 2.61
CA LYS A 55 7.98 -9.13 1.27
C LYS A 55 6.61 -8.49 1.06
N ASN A 56 5.77 -8.49 2.08
CA ASN A 56 4.40 -7.96 2.02
C ASN A 56 4.29 -6.50 2.49
N PHE A 57 5.37 -5.89 2.97
CA PHE A 57 5.39 -4.53 3.49
C PHE A 57 4.77 -3.50 2.53
N PRO A 58 5.06 -3.50 1.22
CA PRO A 58 4.40 -2.59 0.29
C PRO A 58 2.88 -2.75 0.27
N VAL A 59 2.37 -3.97 0.43
CA VAL A 59 0.92 -4.27 0.46
C VAL A 59 0.31 -3.69 1.74
N PHE A 60 0.96 -3.88 2.88
CA PHE A 60 0.51 -3.29 4.15
C PHE A 60 0.47 -1.76 4.09
N ILE A 61 1.49 -1.12 3.51
CA ILE A 61 1.52 0.34 3.34
C ILE A 61 0.41 0.83 2.39
N THR A 62 0.12 0.07 1.33
CA THR A 62 -0.99 0.39 0.42
C THR A 62 -2.34 0.34 1.15
N LEU A 63 -2.58 -0.70 1.96
CA LEU A 63 -3.78 -0.82 2.79
C LEU A 63 -3.86 0.28 3.84
N PHE A 64 -2.75 0.65 4.46
CA PHE A 64 -2.67 1.77 5.39
C PHE A 64 -3.06 3.09 4.71
N GLY A 65 -2.54 3.35 3.50
CA GLY A 65 -2.93 4.50 2.69
C GLY A 65 -4.44 4.54 2.40
N LEU A 66 -5.04 3.38 2.09
CA LEU A 66 -6.48 3.27 1.87
C LEU A 66 -7.30 3.60 3.14
N ILE A 67 -6.90 3.07 4.30
CA ILE A 67 -7.55 3.38 5.58
C ILE A 67 -7.45 4.87 5.90
N MET A 68 -6.27 5.47 5.70
CA MET A 68 -6.05 6.91 5.84
C MET A 68 -6.98 7.69 4.92
N SER A 69 -7.10 7.32 3.64
CA SER A 69 -8.02 7.96 2.72
C SER A 69 -9.47 7.90 3.19
N ILE A 70 -9.96 6.72 3.58
CA ILE A 70 -11.34 6.59 4.09
C ILE A 70 -11.54 7.47 5.33
N THR A 71 -10.57 7.48 6.25
CA THR A 71 -10.64 8.29 7.48
C THR A 71 -10.69 9.79 7.16
N GLY A 72 -9.83 10.25 6.24
CA GLY A 72 -9.80 11.64 5.80
C GLY A 72 -11.10 12.04 5.11
N ALA A 73 -11.70 11.16 4.30
CA ALA A 73 -12.98 11.40 3.65
C ALA A 73 -14.12 11.49 4.68
N ILE A 74 -14.18 10.59 5.66
CA ILE A 74 -15.19 10.64 6.73
C ILE A 74 -15.11 11.95 7.52
N MET A 75 -13.91 12.46 7.81
CA MET A 75 -13.73 13.73 8.52
C MET A 75 -14.20 14.98 7.75
N MET A 76 -14.45 14.87 6.44
CA MET A 76 -14.97 15.99 5.65
C MET A 76 -16.50 16.13 5.71
N PHE A 77 -17.19 15.03 5.98
CA PHE A 77 -18.65 14.98 6.14
C PHE A 77 -19.04 15.33 7.58
#